data_AF-A0A482UVY5-F1
#
_entry.id   AF-A0A482UVY5-F1
#
_cell.length_a   1.000
_cell.length_b   1.000
_cell.length_c   1.000
_cell.angle_alpha   90.00
_cell.angle_beta   90.00
_cell.angle_gamma   90.00
#
_symmetry.space_group_name_H-M   'P 1'
#
loop_
_entity.id
_entity.type
_entity.pdbx_description
1 polymer ?
#
loop_
_entity_poly.entity_id
_entity_poly.type
_entity_poly.pdbx_seq_one_letter_code
_entity_poly.pdbx_strand_id
1 'polypeptide(L)'
;MMGCLIGLSFLFISILVDLRASWVDPDTQDSHYTITSNQNGEIFQLVFSDEFNVNGRFFHDGYDPKWTAINKNDYTNYALQYYNSSLVTTHDGYLDISTVVQDVSFEVPSTSKKGKTREKKAYQSGMLQGWNKFCFTGGALCMHYMVFHICCLLHVLYYRLYVHSCV
;
A
#
# COMPACT_ATOMS: atom_id res chain seq x y z
N MET A 1 -44.83 -32.88 -27.87
CA MET A 1 -44.71 -31.61 -27.12
C MET A 1 -44.11 -31.92 -25.76
N MET A 2 -43.28 -31.00 -25.22
CA MET A 2 -42.30 -31.16 -24.12
C MET A 2 -41.01 -31.84 -24.58
N GLY A 3 -39.83 -31.22 -24.63
CA GLY A 3 -39.40 -29.91 -24.11
C GLY A 3 -38.02 -30.10 -23.48
N CYS A 4 -36.98 -29.76 -24.23
CA CYS A 4 -35.57 -29.81 -23.89
C CYS A 4 -35.25 -29.06 -22.58
N LEU A 5 -34.62 -29.72 -21.61
CA LEU A 5 -33.95 -29.09 -20.46
C LEU A 5 -32.54 -29.68 -20.33
N ILE A 6 -31.69 -29.34 -21.30
CA ILE A 6 -30.24 -29.45 -21.19
C ILE A 6 -29.76 -28.03 -20.83
N GLY A 7 -29.09 -27.88 -19.70
CA GLY A 7 -28.34 -26.65 -19.39
C GLY A 7 -28.77 -25.98 -18.10
N LEU A 8 -28.28 -26.47 -16.96
CA LEU A 8 -28.21 -25.69 -15.72
C LEU A 8 -27.21 -26.27 -14.70
N SER A 9 -26.13 -26.91 -15.16
CA SER A 9 -25.08 -27.45 -14.28
C SER A 9 -23.68 -26.90 -14.55
N PHE A 10 -23.53 -25.86 -15.37
CA PHE A 10 -22.23 -25.24 -15.68
C PHE A 10 -21.99 -23.87 -15.05
N LEU A 11 -22.79 -23.47 -14.05
CA LEU A 11 -22.66 -22.15 -13.41
C LEU A 11 -22.40 -22.16 -11.90
N PHE A 12 -21.96 -23.29 -11.36
CA PHE A 12 -21.58 -23.39 -9.95
C PHE A 12 -20.35 -24.28 -9.86
N ILE A 13 -19.15 -23.72 -10.09
CA ILE A 13 -17.83 -24.01 -9.48
C ILE A 13 -16.84 -23.08 -10.20
N SER A 14 -16.93 -21.77 -9.98
CA SER A 14 -15.86 -20.83 -10.36
C SER A 14 -15.54 -19.86 -9.23
N ILE A 15 -15.95 -20.18 -8.01
CA ILE A 15 -15.57 -19.43 -6.82
C ILE A 15 -14.89 -20.41 -5.86
N LEU A 16 -13.80 -21.01 -6.33
CA LEU A 16 -12.67 -21.18 -5.45
C LEU A 16 -11.94 -19.85 -5.53
N VAL A 17 -12.25 -18.98 -4.57
CA VAL A 17 -11.42 -17.83 -4.22
C VAL A 17 -9.98 -18.32 -4.22
N ASP A 18 -9.15 -17.74 -5.07
CA ASP A 18 -7.72 -18.00 -5.11
C ASP A 18 -7.13 -17.52 -3.78
N LEU A 19 -7.23 -18.38 -2.75
CA LEU A 19 -6.75 -18.16 -1.39
C LEU A 19 -5.23 -18.37 -1.29
N ARG A 20 -4.52 -18.21 -2.40
CA ARG A 20 -3.10 -17.88 -2.36
C ARG A 20 -3.04 -16.37 -2.52
N ALA A 21 -2.72 -15.69 -1.42
CA ALA A 21 -2.31 -14.30 -1.46
C ALA A 21 -1.08 -14.20 -2.38
N SER A 22 -1.33 -13.97 -3.67
CA SER A 22 -0.28 -13.70 -4.63
C SER A 22 0.31 -12.34 -4.28
N TRP A 23 1.63 -12.29 -4.18
CA TRP A 23 2.35 -11.04 -3.96
C TRP A 23 2.20 -10.09 -5.15
N VAL A 24 1.87 -10.63 -6.32
CA VAL A 24 1.51 -9.89 -7.54
C VAL A 24 -0.01 -9.69 -7.57
N ASP A 25 -0.43 -8.43 -7.69
CA ASP A 25 -1.80 -8.01 -7.90
C ASP A 25 -2.38 -8.64 -9.19
N PRO A 26 -3.56 -9.29 -9.14
CA PRO A 26 -4.18 -9.87 -10.33
C PRO A 26 -4.54 -8.85 -11.41
N ASP A 27 -4.67 -7.56 -11.06
CA ASP A 27 -4.96 -6.50 -12.03
C ASP A 27 -3.69 -6.00 -12.75
N THR A 28 -2.49 -6.47 -12.37
CA THR A 28 -1.26 -6.11 -13.07
C THR A 28 -1.25 -6.72 -14.47
N GLN A 29 -1.11 -5.87 -15.49
CA GLN A 29 -1.08 -6.30 -16.90
C GLN A 29 0.15 -7.17 -17.20
N ASP A 30 -0.01 -8.16 -18.08
CA ASP A 30 1.03 -9.12 -18.50
C ASP A 30 2.33 -8.44 -18.98
N SER A 31 2.21 -7.29 -19.64
CA SER A 31 3.34 -6.49 -20.15
C SER A 31 4.26 -5.96 -19.04
N HIS A 32 3.84 -6.04 -17.77
CA HIS A 32 4.56 -5.55 -16.62
C HIS A 32 5.18 -6.66 -15.77
N TYR A 33 5.10 -7.92 -16.19
CA TYR A 33 5.73 -9.02 -15.46
C TYR A 33 7.25 -9.05 -15.63
N THR A 34 7.76 -8.37 -16.64
CA THR A 34 9.21 -8.26 -16.89
C THR A 34 9.60 -6.84 -17.19
N ILE A 35 10.79 -6.46 -16.75
CA ILE A 35 11.45 -5.23 -17.17
C ILE A 35 12.90 -5.52 -17.53
N THR A 36 13.44 -4.74 -18.45
CA THR A 36 14.84 -4.81 -18.85
C THR A 36 15.62 -3.70 -18.16
N SER A 37 16.72 -4.06 -17.53
CA SER A 37 17.67 -3.13 -16.92
C SER A 37 18.28 -2.21 -17.97
N ASN A 38 18.17 -0.90 -17.76
CA ASN A 38 18.84 0.09 -18.61
C ASN A 38 20.37 0.10 -18.43
N GLN A 39 20.90 -0.51 -17.36
CA GLN A 39 22.33 -0.47 -17.05
C GLN A 39 23.12 -1.58 -17.74
N ASN A 40 22.54 -2.78 -17.82
CA ASN A 40 23.24 -3.98 -18.28
C ASN A 40 22.37 -4.93 -19.13
N GLY A 41 21.12 -4.56 -19.44
CA GLY A 41 20.21 -5.37 -20.26
C GLY A 41 19.65 -6.60 -19.57
N GLU A 42 19.89 -6.79 -18.27
CA GLU A 42 19.33 -7.91 -17.51
C GLU A 42 17.80 -7.84 -17.42
N ILE A 43 17.16 -9.01 -17.42
CA ILE A 43 15.71 -9.13 -17.29
C ILE A 43 15.38 -9.36 -15.81
N PHE A 44 14.56 -8.47 -15.27
CA PHE A 44 13.97 -8.63 -13.95
C PHE A 44 12.54 -9.17 -14.06
N GLN A 45 12.15 -10.00 -13.11
CA GLN A 45 10.82 -10.57 -12.99
C GLN A 45 10.05 -9.86 -11.89
N LEU A 46 8.77 -9.58 -12.13
CA LEU A 46 7.87 -9.02 -11.15
C LEU A 46 7.58 -10.06 -10.06
N VAL A 47 7.81 -9.69 -8.81
CA VAL A 47 7.52 -10.55 -7.65
C VAL A 47 6.52 -9.95 -6.69
N PHE A 48 6.30 -8.64 -6.78
CA PHE A 48 5.28 -7.96 -6.00
C PHE A 48 4.70 -6.81 -6.78
N SER A 49 3.38 -6.68 -6.73
CA SER A 49 2.67 -5.50 -7.20
C SER A 49 1.45 -5.18 -6.35
N ASP A 50 1.07 -3.91 -6.38
CA ASP A 50 -0.20 -3.40 -5.88
C ASP A 50 -0.62 -2.25 -6.80
N GLU A 51 -1.76 -2.40 -7.47
CA GLU A 51 -2.33 -1.39 -8.38
C GLU A 51 -3.39 -0.53 -7.67
N PHE A 52 -3.69 -0.80 -6.39
CA PHE A 52 -4.61 -0.02 -5.56
C PHE A 52 -6.05 0.16 -6.10
N ASN A 53 -6.49 -0.70 -7.02
CA ASN A 53 -7.83 -0.66 -7.65
C ASN A 53 -8.99 -0.99 -6.70
N VAL A 54 -8.72 -1.66 -5.58
CA VAL A 54 -9.76 -1.95 -4.59
C VAL A 54 -10.01 -0.72 -3.75
N ASN A 55 -11.15 -0.07 -3.95
CA ASN A 55 -11.55 1.15 -3.25
C ASN A 55 -11.84 0.91 -1.75
N GLY A 56 -11.56 1.94 -0.95
CA GLY A 56 -11.88 1.98 0.48
C GLY A 56 -11.05 1.02 1.33
N ARG A 57 -9.82 0.68 0.90
CA ARG A 57 -8.92 -0.11 1.74
C ARG A 57 -8.58 0.65 3.01
N PHE A 58 -8.54 -0.10 4.10
CA PHE A 58 -8.09 0.36 5.41
C PHE A 58 -6.77 -0.31 5.73
N PHE A 59 -5.77 0.49 6.08
CA PHE A 59 -4.41 0.01 6.29
C PHE A 59 -4.03 -0.06 7.77
N HIS A 60 -5.00 -0.06 8.70
CA HIS A 60 -4.69 -0.28 10.11
C HIS A 60 -3.95 -1.60 10.31
N ASP A 61 -3.20 -1.70 11.40
CA ASP A 61 -2.42 -2.90 11.70
C ASP A 61 -3.32 -4.16 11.71
N GLY A 62 -2.90 -5.16 10.95
CA GLY A 62 -3.64 -6.41 10.75
C GLY A 62 -4.74 -6.40 9.67
N TYR A 63 -5.07 -5.26 9.05
CA TYR A 63 -6.16 -5.19 8.05
C TYR A 63 -5.71 -5.49 6.62
N ASP A 64 -4.47 -5.15 6.28
CA ASP A 64 -3.91 -5.38 4.95
C ASP A 64 -2.71 -6.36 5.01
N PRO A 65 -2.67 -7.37 4.13
CA PRO A 65 -1.60 -8.36 4.14
C PRO A 65 -0.27 -7.78 3.66
N LYS A 66 -0.28 -6.76 2.78
CA LYS A 66 0.91 -6.20 2.12
C LYS A 66 1.40 -4.92 2.83
N TRP A 67 0.47 -4.13 3.35
CA TRP A 67 0.76 -2.79 3.86
C TRP A 67 0.26 -2.56 5.28
N THR A 68 0.80 -1.56 5.95
CA THR A 68 0.33 -1.11 7.25
C THR A 68 0.56 0.39 7.40
N ALA A 69 -0.49 1.13 7.70
CA ALA A 69 -0.46 2.52 8.09
C ALA A 69 -0.41 2.65 9.61
N ILE A 70 0.36 3.61 10.11
CA ILE A 70 0.66 3.71 11.54
C ILE A 70 0.22 5.03 12.17
N ASN A 71 -0.13 4.96 13.44
CA ASN A 71 -0.32 6.12 14.31
C ASN A 71 0.97 6.37 15.09
N LYS A 72 1.74 7.39 14.71
CA LYS A 72 3.08 7.59 15.29
C LYS A 72 3.54 9.04 15.21
N ASN A 73 4.17 9.49 16.29
CA ASN A 73 4.97 10.71 16.25
C ASN A 73 6.33 10.45 15.58
N ASP A 74 6.73 11.34 14.69
CA ASP A 74 8.12 11.40 14.23
C ASP A 74 8.93 12.28 15.19
N TYR A 75 9.96 11.67 15.78
CA TYR A 75 10.88 12.28 16.72
C TYR A 75 12.17 12.77 16.02
N THR A 76 12.30 12.52 14.72
CA THR A 76 13.47 12.91 13.94
C THR A 76 13.20 14.21 13.18
N ASN A 77 14.28 14.92 12.84
CA ASN A 77 14.27 16.03 11.88
C ASN A 77 13.27 17.16 12.17
N TYR A 78 12.91 17.41 13.43
CA TYR A 78 11.92 18.44 13.81
C TYR A 78 10.60 18.34 13.01
N ALA A 79 10.16 17.12 12.72
CA ALA A 79 8.93 16.88 11.97
C ALA A 79 7.75 17.61 12.61
N LEU A 80 6.96 18.32 11.80
CA LEU A 80 5.81 19.11 12.26
C LEU A 80 4.53 18.27 12.35
N GLN A 81 4.52 17.12 11.68
CA GLN A 81 3.37 16.25 11.53
C GLN A 81 3.37 15.07 12.52
N TYR A 82 2.17 14.61 12.84
CA TYR A 82 1.90 13.31 13.46
C TYR A 82 1.35 12.37 12.38
N TYR A 83 1.82 11.13 12.34
CA TYR A 83 1.27 10.15 11.41
C TYR A 83 -0.05 9.61 11.92
N ASN A 84 -1.11 9.70 11.12
CA ASN A 84 -2.43 9.17 11.39
C ASN A 84 -2.82 8.19 10.27
N SER A 85 -2.99 6.92 10.65
CA SER A 85 -3.37 5.83 9.75
C SER A 85 -4.71 6.04 9.03
N SER A 86 -5.61 6.85 9.61
CA SER A 86 -6.92 7.17 9.00
C SER A 86 -6.81 8.10 7.80
N LEU A 87 -5.65 8.71 7.57
CA LEU A 87 -5.36 9.57 6.42
C LEU A 87 -4.75 8.80 5.24
N VAL A 88 -4.83 7.46 5.29
CA VAL A 88 -4.39 6.56 4.23
C VAL A 88 -5.58 5.70 3.80
N THR A 89 -5.94 5.78 2.52
CA THR A 89 -7.01 4.95 1.95
C THR A 89 -6.78 4.73 0.45
N THR A 90 -7.69 4.05 -0.22
CA THR A 90 -7.67 3.90 -1.68
C THR A 90 -8.97 4.42 -2.28
N HIS A 91 -8.88 5.12 -3.41
CA HIS A 91 -10.04 5.51 -4.21
C HIS A 91 -9.63 5.65 -5.68
N ASP A 92 -10.55 5.34 -6.59
CA ASP A 92 -10.40 5.49 -8.04
C ASP A 92 -9.10 4.93 -8.65
N GLY A 93 -8.57 3.83 -8.09
CA GLY A 93 -7.31 3.23 -8.54
C GLY A 93 -6.05 3.94 -8.04
N TYR A 94 -6.17 4.71 -6.97
CA TYR A 94 -5.06 5.40 -6.32
C TYR A 94 -4.99 5.02 -4.84
N LEU A 95 -3.78 4.86 -4.33
CA LEU A 95 -3.49 4.99 -2.91
C LEU A 95 -3.37 6.46 -2.57
N ASP A 96 -4.20 6.88 -1.62
CA ASP A 96 -4.30 8.23 -1.13
C ASP A 96 -3.60 8.38 0.20
N ILE A 97 -2.67 9.33 0.24
CA ILE A 97 -2.01 9.76 1.47
C ILE A 97 -2.27 11.26 1.64
N SER A 98 -3.15 11.58 2.58
CA SER A 98 -3.58 12.95 2.85
C SER A 98 -2.77 13.59 3.97
N THR A 99 -2.60 14.91 3.89
CA THR A 99 -2.11 15.75 4.99
C THR A 99 -3.14 16.81 5.34
N VAL A 100 -3.47 16.93 6.63
CA VAL A 100 -4.45 17.89 7.14
C VAL A 100 -3.83 18.82 8.18
N VAL A 101 -4.29 20.07 8.19
CA VAL A 101 -3.96 21.06 9.20
C VAL A 101 -4.96 20.90 10.35
N GLN A 102 -4.63 20.02 11.29
CA GLN A 102 -5.47 19.73 12.44
C GLN A 102 -4.62 19.39 13.65
N ASP A 103 -4.81 20.14 14.74
CA ASP A 103 -4.15 19.89 16.01
C ASP A 103 -4.43 18.47 16.52
N VAL A 104 -3.36 17.75 16.86
CA VAL A 104 -3.42 16.47 17.55
C VAL A 104 -2.59 16.54 18.83
N SER A 105 -3.13 15.98 19.90
CA SER A 105 -2.44 15.84 21.19
C SER A 105 -2.19 14.37 21.47
N PHE A 106 -0.94 13.98 21.72
CA PHE A 106 -0.56 12.58 21.99
C PHE A 106 0.37 12.49 23.20
N GLU A 107 0.46 11.29 23.78
CA GLU A 107 1.31 11.04 24.93
C GLU A 107 2.68 10.52 24.50
N VAL A 108 3.74 11.11 25.05
CA VAL A 108 5.12 10.69 24.86
C VAL A 108 5.76 10.31 26.19
N PRO A 109 6.76 9.42 26.21
CA PRO A 109 7.57 9.18 27.39
C PRO A 109 8.27 10.47 27.84
N SER A 110 8.12 10.82 29.12
CA SER A 110 8.76 12.01 29.68
C SER A 110 10.26 11.79 29.86
N THR A 111 11.09 12.68 29.31
CA THR A 111 12.56 12.64 29.45
C THR A 111 13.02 13.04 30.86
N SER A 112 12.26 13.88 31.57
CA SER A 112 12.71 14.49 32.84
C SER A 112 12.08 13.91 34.11
N LYS A 113 11.03 13.09 33.98
CA LYS A 113 10.28 12.48 35.10
C LYS A 113 9.76 11.10 34.70
N LYS A 114 9.66 10.16 35.65
CA LYS A 114 8.89 8.92 35.46
C LYS A 114 7.44 9.29 35.14
N GLY A 115 6.99 9.00 33.92
CA GLY A 115 5.62 9.29 33.48
C GLY A 115 5.52 9.57 31.99
N LYS A 116 4.35 10.04 31.56
CA LYS A 116 4.09 10.48 30.19
C LYS A 116 3.80 11.98 30.18
N THR A 117 4.25 12.67 29.15
CA THR A 117 3.92 14.08 28.89
C THR A 117 3.02 14.14 27.65
N ARG A 118 2.15 15.15 27.58
CA ARG A 118 1.36 15.42 26.37
C ARG A 118 2.09 16.41 25.49
N GLU A 119 2.26 16.04 24.23
CA GLU A 119 2.77 16.90 23.18
C GLU A 119 1.67 17.22 22.17
N LYS A 120 1.86 18.30 21.41
CA LYS A 120 0.91 18.76 20.39
C LYS A 120 1.63 18.95 19.06
N LYS A 121 0.95 18.58 17.98
CA LYS A 121 1.36 18.89 16.61
C LYS A 121 0.19 19.47 15.83
N ALA A 122 0.48 20.43 14.96
CA ALA A 122 -0.53 21.17 14.19
C ALA A 122 -0.93 20.48 12.87
N TYR A 123 -0.15 19.48 12.44
CA TYR A 123 -0.37 18.76 11.20
C TYR A 123 -0.50 17.27 11.45
N GLN A 124 -1.36 16.62 10.66
CA GLN A 124 -1.45 15.17 10.60
C GLN A 124 -1.26 14.72 9.16
N SER A 125 -0.57 13.61 8.95
CA SER A 125 -0.31 13.05 7.62
C SER A 125 -0.42 11.54 7.64
N GLY A 126 -0.70 10.92 6.50
CA GLY A 126 -0.64 9.46 6.37
C GLY A 126 0.79 8.95 6.18
N MET A 127 1.07 7.75 6.69
CA MET A 127 2.30 7.00 6.37
C MET A 127 1.91 5.54 6.20
N LEU A 128 2.36 4.94 5.09
CA LEU A 128 2.16 3.52 4.76
C LEU A 128 3.52 2.81 4.71
N GLN A 129 3.61 1.61 5.27
CA GLN A 129 4.84 0.82 5.29
C GLN A 129 4.57 -0.67 5.00
N GLY A 130 5.55 -1.32 4.35
CA GLY A 130 5.63 -2.78 4.21
C GLY A 130 6.49 -3.45 5.29
N TRP A 131 6.72 -2.76 6.42
CA TRP A 131 7.65 -3.21 7.47
C TRP A 131 7.26 -4.60 8.00
N ASN A 132 8.21 -5.53 8.05
CA ASN A 132 8.01 -6.94 8.42
C ASN A 132 6.98 -7.70 7.56
N LYS A 133 6.54 -7.17 6.42
CA LYS A 133 5.61 -7.86 5.50
C LYS A 133 6.38 -8.56 4.38
N PHE A 134 7.34 -7.87 3.77
CA PHE A 134 8.21 -8.42 2.74
C PHE A 134 9.61 -7.82 2.85
N CYS A 135 10.60 -8.60 2.41
CA CYS A 135 12.00 -8.19 2.36
C CYS A 135 12.53 -8.47 0.96
N PHE A 136 13.33 -7.55 0.42
CA PHE A 136 14.07 -7.78 -0.82
C PHE A 136 15.50 -7.26 -0.65
N THR A 137 16.47 -7.95 -1.25
CA THR A 137 17.89 -7.69 -1.08
C THR A 137 18.55 -7.07 -2.32
N GLY A 138 17.82 -7.04 -3.44
CA GLY A 138 18.27 -6.48 -4.71
C GLY A 138 17.16 -6.55 -5.76
N GLY A 139 17.33 -5.82 -6.86
CA GLY A 139 16.35 -5.70 -7.93
C GLY A 139 15.97 -4.25 -8.21
N ALA A 140 14.78 -4.06 -8.78
CA ALA A 140 14.29 -2.75 -9.19
C ALA A 140 12.92 -2.46 -8.55
N LEU A 141 12.78 -1.24 -8.04
CA LEU A 141 11.51 -0.72 -7.53
C LEU A 141 10.96 0.30 -8.52
N CYS A 142 9.70 0.15 -8.90
CA CYS A 142 8.98 1.13 -9.70
C CYS A 142 7.73 1.59 -8.95
N MET A 143 7.64 2.89 -8.70
CA MET A 143 6.47 3.53 -8.12
C MET A 143 6.08 4.70 -8.99
N HIS A 144 4.79 4.80 -9.32
CA HIS A 144 4.26 5.95 -10.05
C HIS A 144 3.31 6.71 -9.13
N TYR A 145 3.58 8.01 -8.99
CA TYR A 145 2.86 8.87 -8.06
C TYR A 145 2.65 10.25 -8.66
N MET A 146 1.65 10.96 -8.14
CA MET A 146 1.34 12.34 -8.46
C MET A 146 1.19 13.16 -7.19
N VAL A 147 1.84 14.31 -7.14
CA VAL A 147 1.81 15.23 -6.00
C VAL A 147 0.85 16.37 -6.30
N PHE A 148 -0.19 16.53 -5.49
CA PHE A 148 -1.13 17.64 -5.61
C PHE A 148 -0.75 18.78 -4.68
N HIS A 149 -0.25 19.87 -5.27
CA HIS A 149 0.19 21.05 -4.53
C HIS A 149 -0.97 21.82 -3.87
N ILE A 150 -2.19 21.71 -4.40
CA ILE A 150 -3.35 22.47 -3.93
C ILE A 150 -4.04 21.78 -2.74
N CYS A 151 -3.99 20.44 -2.66
CA CYS A 151 -4.75 19.66 -1.69
C CYS A 151 -3.88 18.95 -0.63
N CYS A 152 -2.56 19.16 -0.61
CA CYS A 152 -1.63 18.45 0.28
C CYS A 152 -1.82 16.92 0.24
N LEU A 153 -2.06 16.40 -0.96
CA LEU A 153 -2.47 15.03 -1.23
C LEU A 153 -1.45 14.35 -2.16
N LEU A 154 -1.07 13.13 -1.82
CA LEU A 154 -0.24 12.27 -2.65
C LEU A 154 -1.10 11.11 -3.15
N HIS A 155 -1.22 10.97 -4.46
CA HIS A 155 -1.79 9.78 -5.10
C HIS A 155 -0.67 8.88 -5.58
N VAL A 156 -0.68 7.62 -5.19
CA VAL A 156 0.18 6.58 -5.74
C VAL A 156 -0.66 5.71 -6.64
N LEU A 157 -0.29 5.62 -7.92
CA LEU A 157 -1.02 4.85 -8.93
C LEU A 157 -0.73 3.36 -8.77
N TYR A 158 0.54 3.00 -8.61
CA TYR A 158 0.95 1.62 -8.42
C TYR A 158 2.29 1.53 -7.72
N TYR A 159 2.53 0.36 -7.13
CA TYR A 159 3.81 -0.04 -6.57
C TYR A 159 4.20 -1.41 -7.13
N ARG A 160 5.39 -1.50 -7.75
CA ARG A 160 5.91 -2.75 -8.33
C ARG A 160 7.35 -2.98 -7.91
N LEU A 161 7.65 -4.22 -7.57
CA LEU A 161 8.98 -4.67 -7.19
C LEU A 161 9.38 -5.87 -8.06
N TYR A 162 10.55 -5.71 -8.67
CA TYR A 162 11.14 -6.69 -9.55
C TYR A 162 12.46 -7.20 -8.94
N VAL A 163 12.73 -8.48 -9.09
CA VAL A 163 14.00 -9.10 -8.70
C VAL A 163 14.64 -9.75 -9.90
N HIS A 164 15.93 -10.04 -9.81
CA HIS A 164 16.60 -10.77 -10.89
C HIS A 164 15.91 -12.11 -11.11
N SER A 165 15.74 -12.47 -12.38
CA SER A 165 15.34 -13.82 -12.74
C SER A 165 16.46 -14.76 -12.29
N CYS A 166 16.29 -15.49 -11.18
CA CYS A 166 17.07 -16.70 -10.95
C CYS A 166 16.63 -17.70 -12.02
N VAL A 167 17.45 -17.87 -13.05
CA VAL A 167 17.37 -19.03 -13.96
C VAL A 167 18.05 -20.20 -13.27
#